data_AF-A0A6H1WZJ6-F1
#
_entry.id   AF-A0A6H1WZJ6-F1
#
_cell.length_a   1.000
_cell.length_b   1.000
_cell.length_c   1.000
_cell.angle_alpha   90.00
_cell.angle_beta   90.00
_cell.angle_gamma   90.00
#
_symmetry.space_group_name_H-M   'P 1'
#
loop_
_entity.id
_entity.type
_entity.pdbx_description
1 polymer ?
#
loop_
_entity_poly.entity_id
_entity_poly.type
_entity_poly.pdbx_seq_one_letter_code
_entity_poly.pdbx_strand_id
1 'polypeptide(L)'
;MNRITGNPIEINDLFNDRYSVQYYQREYNWGTKQIQELVYDLVNEFMNYYKDGDTQDDVENYGGYFLGPIILTDKNEIIDGQQRLSSLTLLLMYLNNLQKNINTNQINIENLIFTKKFGKKTFCIDVKERKACLEGLYENETYDIENEKNESVINLYNRYKDIEKIFPQELKSDILPLFIEWLIYKVTLIKITTTTEQDAHTVFVTMNDRGLRLTPSEMLKGYLLSEISDDETRNIANKLWQETILELKEIEKDGEADFIKHWIRSQYADSIREGKKVQKIRIMK
;
A
#
# COMPACT_ATOMS: atom_id res chain seq x y z
N MET A 1 13.33 0.88 23.79
CA MET A 1 13.27 1.53 22.47
C MET A 1 14.64 2.10 22.17
N ASN A 2 15.29 1.56 21.14
CA ASN A 2 16.44 2.24 20.57
C ASN A 2 15.97 3.55 19.92
N ARG A 3 16.89 4.51 19.72
CA ARG A 3 16.56 5.81 19.10
C ARG A 3 16.04 5.56 17.68
N ILE A 4 14.75 5.86 17.45
CA ILE A 4 14.14 5.79 16.12
C ILE A 4 14.64 6.99 15.32
N THR A 5 15.25 6.74 14.17
CA THR A 5 15.71 7.77 13.22
C THR A 5 14.86 7.72 11.96
N GLY A 6 14.39 8.88 11.52
CA GLY A 6 13.70 9.04 10.23
C GLY A 6 14.54 9.88 9.29
N ASN A 7 14.79 9.39 8.08
CA ASN A 7 15.52 10.11 7.05
C ASN A 7 14.57 10.43 5.87
N PRO A 8 14.64 11.64 5.29
CA PRO A 8 13.93 11.91 4.04
C PRO A 8 14.49 11.02 2.92
N ILE A 9 13.58 10.53 2.08
CA ILE A 9 13.91 9.74 0.88
C ILE A 9 12.98 10.14 -0.25
N GLU A 10 13.54 10.35 -1.43
CA GLU A 10 12.79 10.66 -2.65
C GLU A 10 12.18 9.39 -3.26
N ILE A 11 11.15 9.54 -4.10
CA ILE A 11 10.54 8.40 -4.79
C ILE A 11 11.56 7.65 -5.65
N ASN A 12 12.46 8.37 -6.33
CA ASN A 12 13.52 7.75 -7.14
C ASN A 12 14.37 6.78 -6.32
N ASP A 13 14.90 7.24 -5.18
CA ASP A 13 15.75 6.40 -4.33
C ASP A 13 14.95 5.28 -3.67
N LEU A 14 13.74 5.59 -3.20
CA LEU A 14 12.89 4.62 -2.52
C LEU A 14 12.54 3.44 -3.43
N PHE A 15 12.13 3.69 -4.67
CA PHE A 15 11.66 2.64 -5.59
C PHE A 15 12.79 1.93 -6.35
N ASN A 16 14.04 2.41 -6.23
CA ASN A 16 15.21 1.66 -6.67
C ASN A 16 15.56 0.48 -5.74
N ASP A 17 15.11 0.51 -4.49
CA ASP A 17 15.21 -0.60 -3.54
C ASP A 17 14.09 -1.63 -3.71
N ARG A 18 14.20 -2.79 -3.06
CA ARG A 18 13.17 -3.84 -3.08
C ARG A 18 12.68 -4.12 -1.67
N TYR A 19 11.36 -4.28 -1.57
CA TYR A 19 10.67 -4.47 -0.30
C TYR A 19 9.85 -5.74 -0.29
N SER A 20 9.84 -6.39 0.85
CA SER A 20 8.93 -7.48 1.16
C SER A 20 7.82 -6.99 2.10
N VAL A 21 6.70 -7.68 2.05
CA VAL A 21 5.58 -7.45 2.96
C VAL A 21 5.55 -8.61 3.95
N GLN A 22 5.43 -8.32 5.25
CA GLN A 22 5.30 -9.38 6.24
C GLN A 22 3.90 -10.02 6.18
N TYR A 23 3.80 -11.32 6.46
CA TYR A 23 2.57 -12.12 6.30
C TYR A 23 1.37 -11.61 7.13
N TYR A 24 1.61 -10.90 8.23
CA TYR A 24 0.57 -10.33 9.07
C TYR A 24 0.02 -8.99 8.56
N GLN A 25 0.64 -8.40 7.54
CA GLN A 25 0.15 -7.15 6.97
C GLN A 25 -1.16 -7.37 6.23
N ARG A 26 -2.00 -6.33 6.24
CA ARG A 26 -3.27 -6.35 5.52
C ARG A 26 -3.05 -6.41 4.01
N GLU A 27 -3.99 -7.02 3.32
CA GLU A 27 -4.10 -6.95 1.88
C GLU A 27 -4.35 -5.52 1.38
N TYR A 28 -4.17 -5.29 0.08
CA TYR A 28 -4.42 -3.97 -0.51
C TYR A 28 -5.92 -3.66 -0.46
N ASN A 29 -6.29 -2.56 0.18
CA ASN A 29 -7.67 -2.20 0.46
C ASN A 29 -7.96 -0.70 0.31
N TRP A 30 -7.07 0.06 -0.33
CA TRP A 30 -7.41 1.43 -0.72
C TRP A 30 -8.56 1.42 -1.73
N GLY A 31 -9.57 2.25 -1.43
CA GLY A 31 -10.71 2.52 -2.28
C GLY A 31 -10.48 3.71 -3.21
N THR A 32 -11.49 4.02 -4.03
CA THR A 32 -11.44 5.13 -4.98
C THR A 32 -11.11 6.46 -4.31
N LYS A 33 -11.67 6.73 -3.13
CA LYS A 33 -11.44 7.98 -2.40
C LYS A 33 -9.96 8.20 -2.09
N GLN A 34 -9.26 7.19 -1.55
CA GLN A 34 -7.86 7.32 -1.17
C GLN A 34 -6.95 7.53 -2.39
N ILE A 35 -7.23 6.86 -3.50
CA ILE A 35 -6.48 7.08 -4.75
C ILE A 35 -6.77 8.46 -5.34
N GLN A 36 -8.01 8.92 -5.28
CA GLN A 36 -8.37 10.26 -5.72
C GLN A 36 -7.64 11.33 -4.92
N GLU A 37 -7.63 11.23 -3.59
CA GLU A 37 -6.88 12.12 -2.72
C GLU A 37 -5.38 12.11 -3.07
N LEU A 38 -4.77 10.92 -3.19
CA LEU A 38 -3.36 10.79 -3.59
C LEU A 38 -3.05 11.50 -4.92
N VAL A 39 -3.82 11.22 -5.97
CA VAL A 39 -3.57 11.79 -7.30
C VAL A 39 -3.82 13.29 -7.32
N TYR A 40 -4.91 13.75 -6.71
CA TYR A 40 -5.24 15.17 -6.68
C TYR A 40 -4.24 15.97 -5.87
N ASP A 41 -3.79 15.48 -4.71
CA ASP A 41 -2.78 16.18 -3.92
C ASP A 41 -1.46 16.34 -4.71
N LEU A 42 -1.00 15.27 -5.36
CA LEU A 42 0.22 15.30 -6.18
C LEU A 42 0.09 16.26 -7.39
N VAL A 43 -1.03 16.18 -8.10
CA VAL A 43 -1.30 17.05 -9.24
C VAL A 43 -1.40 18.51 -8.81
N ASN A 44 -2.19 18.80 -7.77
CA ASN A 44 -2.39 20.17 -7.31
C ASN A 44 -1.08 20.78 -6.83
N GLU A 45 -0.27 20.03 -6.09
CA GLU A 45 1.02 20.52 -5.63
C GLU A 45 1.98 20.80 -6.79
N PHE A 46 2.06 19.92 -7.79
CA PHE A 46 2.84 20.20 -9.01
C PHE A 46 2.36 21.47 -9.72
N MET A 47 1.04 21.63 -9.88
CA MET A 47 0.43 22.77 -10.57
C MET A 47 0.61 24.10 -9.80
N ASN A 48 0.91 24.07 -8.50
CA ASN A 48 1.26 25.28 -7.76
C ASN A 48 2.60 25.89 -8.21
N TYR A 49 3.50 25.09 -8.79
CA TYR A 49 4.82 25.53 -9.25
C TYR A 49 4.89 25.72 -10.76
N TYR A 50 4.22 24.83 -11.52
CA TYR A 50 4.25 24.83 -12.98
C TYR A 50 3.69 26.13 -13.59
N LYS A 51 4.38 26.63 -14.61
CA LYS A 51 3.96 27.72 -15.49
C LYS A 51 4.07 27.30 -16.94
N ASP A 52 3.20 27.86 -17.78
CA ASP A 52 3.22 27.60 -19.21
C ASP A 52 4.57 27.99 -19.83
N GLY A 53 5.23 27.01 -20.43
CA GLY A 53 6.55 27.17 -21.06
C GLY A 53 7.73 26.72 -20.19
N ASP A 54 7.49 26.30 -18.95
CA ASP A 54 8.53 25.69 -18.11
C ASP A 54 9.13 24.45 -18.79
N THR A 55 10.38 24.19 -18.48
CA THR A 55 11.18 23.09 -18.99
C THR A 55 11.60 22.17 -17.84
N GLN A 56 12.28 21.06 -18.17
CA GLN A 56 12.81 20.14 -17.17
C GLN A 56 13.82 20.82 -16.23
N ASP A 57 14.60 21.77 -16.72
CA ASP A 57 15.55 22.54 -15.91
C ASP A 57 14.83 23.40 -14.85
N ASP A 58 13.62 23.88 -15.15
CA ASP A 58 12.82 24.65 -14.20
C ASP A 58 12.30 23.78 -13.05
N VAL A 59 12.03 22.49 -13.29
CA VAL A 59 11.57 21.52 -12.28
C VAL A 59 12.56 21.39 -11.13
N GLU A 60 13.86 21.58 -11.37
CA GLU A 60 14.88 21.58 -10.31
C GLU A 60 14.59 22.65 -9.24
N ASN A 61 13.96 23.76 -9.62
CA ASN A 61 13.63 24.87 -8.73
C ASN A 61 12.24 24.75 -8.08
N TYR A 62 11.46 23.72 -8.42
CA TYR A 62 10.14 23.52 -7.84
C TYR A 62 10.23 23.11 -6.36
N GLY A 63 9.19 23.45 -5.61
CA GLY A 63 9.01 22.94 -4.25
C GLY A 63 8.72 21.44 -4.24
N GLY A 64 8.88 20.83 -3.07
CA GLY A 64 8.64 19.41 -2.86
C GLY A 64 7.32 19.11 -2.15
N TYR A 65 6.84 17.88 -2.32
CA TYR A 65 5.66 17.38 -1.60
C TYR A 65 6.06 16.31 -0.58
N PHE A 66 5.46 16.35 0.60
CA PHE A 66 5.69 15.34 1.64
C PHE A 66 4.54 14.33 1.68
N LEU A 67 4.83 13.09 1.30
CA LEU A 67 3.82 12.03 1.21
C LEU A 67 3.68 11.24 2.51
N GLY A 68 4.25 11.70 3.62
CA GLY A 68 4.18 11.02 4.90
C GLY A 68 5.31 10.01 5.14
N PRO A 69 5.29 9.36 6.32
CA PRO A 69 6.30 8.39 6.69
C PRO A 69 6.02 7.00 6.11
N ILE A 70 7.07 6.18 6.06
CA ILE A 70 7.02 4.72 5.89
C ILE A 70 7.86 4.08 6.99
N ILE A 71 7.48 2.88 7.43
CA ILE A 71 8.24 2.14 8.44
C ILE A 71 8.75 0.86 7.81
N LEU A 72 10.05 0.63 7.96
CA LEU A 72 10.75 -0.54 7.44
C LEU A 72 11.54 -1.24 8.55
N THR A 73 11.75 -2.54 8.40
CA THR A 73 12.82 -3.25 9.12
C THR A 73 14.18 -2.95 8.48
N ASP A 74 15.25 -3.37 9.15
CA ASP A 74 16.62 -3.37 8.61
C ASP A 74 16.77 -4.24 7.34
N LYS A 75 15.86 -5.20 7.14
CA LYS A 75 15.77 -6.06 5.96
C LYS A 75 14.85 -5.51 4.85
N ASN A 76 14.44 -4.25 4.92
CA ASN A 76 13.49 -3.62 3.99
C ASN A 76 12.11 -4.32 3.95
N GLU A 77 11.66 -4.91 5.06
CA GLU A 77 10.27 -5.37 5.17
C GLU A 77 9.37 -4.20 5.56
N ILE A 78 8.26 -4.03 4.85
CA ILE A 78 7.30 -2.95 5.12
C ILE A 78 6.46 -3.29 6.34
N ILE A 79 6.52 -2.41 7.34
CA ILE A 79 5.69 -2.44 8.55
C ILE A 79 4.50 -1.50 8.40
N ASP A 80 4.71 -0.32 7.83
CA ASP A 80 3.64 0.64 7.52
C ASP A 80 3.95 1.42 6.25
N GLY A 81 2.91 1.85 5.53
CA GLY A 81 3.01 2.52 4.24
C GLY A 81 2.75 1.62 3.03
N GLN A 82 2.50 0.32 3.22
CA GLN A 82 2.27 -0.65 2.13
C GLN A 82 1.18 -0.21 1.14
N GLN A 83 0.07 0.33 1.63
CA GLN A 83 -1.04 0.77 0.78
C GLN A 83 -0.59 1.91 -0.14
N ARG A 84 0.04 2.94 0.45
CA ARG A 84 0.58 4.10 -0.28
C ARG A 84 1.65 3.69 -1.29
N LEU A 85 2.57 2.81 -0.92
CA LEU A 85 3.62 2.34 -1.83
C LEU A 85 3.03 1.52 -2.98
N SER A 86 2.05 0.64 -2.71
CA SER A 86 1.33 -0.08 -3.77
C SER A 86 0.62 0.88 -4.73
N SER A 87 -0.03 1.92 -4.20
CA SER A 87 -0.71 2.93 -5.01
C SER A 87 0.24 3.78 -5.86
N LEU A 88 1.41 4.13 -5.32
CA LEU A 88 2.48 4.79 -6.07
C LEU A 88 3.02 3.88 -7.18
N THR A 89 3.17 2.57 -6.96
CA THR A 89 3.53 1.63 -8.02
C THR A 89 2.51 1.68 -9.16
N LEU A 90 1.21 1.70 -8.87
CA LEU A 90 0.16 1.81 -9.90
C LEU A 90 0.25 3.15 -10.66
N LEU A 91 0.51 4.25 -9.96
CA LEU A 91 0.69 5.56 -10.57
C LEU A 91 1.92 5.58 -11.49
N LEU A 92 3.07 5.07 -11.04
CA LEU A 92 4.29 4.97 -11.84
C LEU A 92 4.06 4.10 -13.09
N MET A 93 3.36 2.97 -12.95
CA MET A 93 2.97 2.12 -14.08
C MET A 93 2.10 2.86 -15.09
N TYR A 94 1.07 3.57 -14.61
CA TYR A 94 0.20 4.37 -15.45
C TYR A 94 0.99 5.44 -16.21
N LEU A 95 1.85 6.19 -15.52
CA LEU A 95 2.69 7.24 -16.12
C LEU A 95 3.65 6.66 -17.17
N ASN A 96 4.25 5.51 -16.88
CA ASN A 96 5.12 4.81 -17.82
C ASN A 96 4.36 4.37 -19.09
N ASN A 97 3.11 3.91 -18.94
CA ASN A 97 2.28 3.55 -20.08
C ASN A 97 1.78 4.77 -20.85
N LEU A 98 1.49 5.86 -20.15
CA LEU A 98 1.04 7.11 -20.75
C LEU A 98 2.12 7.75 -21.63
N GLN A 99 3.37 7.82 -21.14
CA GLN A 99 4.48 8.41 -21.90
C GLN A 99 4.87 7.65 -23.16
N LYS A 100 4.50 6.36 -23.30
CA LYS A 100 4.73 5.59 -24.55
C LYS A 100 4.01 6.22 -25.76
N ASN A 101 2.97 7.00 -25.52
CA ASN A 101 2.22 7.71 -26.56
C ASN A 101 2.78 9.12 -26.86
N ILE A 102 3.81 9.55 -26.13
CA ILE A 102 4.46 10.85 -26.29
C ILE A 102 5.83 10.63 -26.94
N ASN A 103 6.09 11.31 -28.05
CA ASN A 103 7.29 11.07 -28.88
C ASN A 103 8.55 11.79 -28.37
N THR A 104 8.45 12.65 -27.36
CA THR A 104 9.50 13.56 -26.90
C THR A 104 9.74 13.42 -25.40
N ASN A 105 11.01 13.50 -24.99
CA ASN A 105 11.48 13.61 -23.59
C ASN A 105 10.89 12.57 -22.61
N GLN A 106 10.78 11.31 -23.01
CA GLN A 106 10.36 10.23 -22.10
C GLN A 106 11.33 10.08 -20.93
N ILE A 107 10.79 9.92 -19.72
CA ILE A 107 11.58 9.73 -18.50
C ILE A 107 11.69 8.24 -18.21
N ASN A 108 12.90 7.73 -18.04
CA ASN A 108 13.09 6.32 -17.72
C ASN A 108 12.74 6.04 -16.25
N ILE A 109 11.54 5.50 -16.02
CA ILE A 109 11.03 5.10 -14.70
C ILE A 109 10.74 3.60 -14.60
N GLU A 110 11.16 2.79 -15.57
CA GLU A 110 10.87 1.34 -15.60
C GLU A 110 11.48 0.62 -14.38
N ASN A 111 12.71 1.00 -14.00
CA ASN A 111 13.42 0.48 -12.85
C ASN A 111 12.72 0.73 -11.50
N LEU A 112 11.92 1.81 -11.42
CA LEU A 112 11.12 2.16 -10.25
C LEU A 112 9.88 1.26 -10.10
N ILE A 113 9.41 0.67 -11.20
CA ILE A 113 8.27 -0.25 -11.20
C ILE A 113 8.74 -1.67 -10.89
N PHE A 114 9.72 -2.17 -11.66
CA PHE A 114 10.28 -3.50 -11.49
C PHE A 114 11.75 -3.58 -11.90
N THR A 115 12.42 -4.63 -11.43
CA THR A 115 13.72 -5.06 -11.97
C THR A 115 13.54 -6.34 -12.76
N LYS A 116 14.31 -6.47 -13.85
CA LYS A 116 14.41 -7.72 -14.62
C LYS A 116 15.75 -8.39 -14.34
N LYS A 117 15.74 -9.54 -13.66
CA LYS A 117 16.93 -10.36 -13.42
C LYS A 117 16.70 -11.77 -13.95
N PHE A 118 17.62 -12.27 -14.77
CA PHE A 118 17.50 -13.61 -15.40
C PHE A 118 16.16 -13.84 -16.12
N GLY A 119 15.66 -12.80 -16.80
CA GLY A 119 14.36 -12.83 -17.50
C GLY A 119 13.14 -12.70 -16.59
N LYS A 120 13.29 -12.73 -15.26
CA LYS A 120 12.18 -12.60 -14.30
C LYS A 120 12.00 -11.14 -13.89
N LYS A 121 10.77 -10.63 -14.03
CA LYS A 121 10.35 -9.35 -13.44
C LYS A 121 10.05 -9.54 -11.96
N THR A 122 10.58 -8.63 -11.15
CA THR A 122 10.31 -8.50 -9.71
C THR A 122 9.93 -7.05 -9.44
N PHE A 123 8.69 -6.85 -9.01
CA PHE A 123 8.15 -5.52 -8.66
C PHE A 123 8.80 -4.97 -7.38
N CYS A 124 8.69 -3.66 -7.18
CA CYS A 124 9.20 -3.00 -5.98
C CYS A 124 8.67 -3.63 -4.68
N ILE A 125 7.37 -3.98 -4.67
CA ILE A 125 6.72 -4.74 -3.60
C ILE A 125 6.33 -6.10 -4.17
N ASP A 126 7.03 -7.16 -3.76
CA ASP A 126 6.83 -8.49 -4.33
C ASP A 126 5.73 -9.25 -3.55
N VAL A 127 4.52 -9.27 -4.10
CA VAL A 127 3.38 -10.06 -3.60
C VAL A 127 2.92 -10.98 -4.72
N LYS A 128 3.09 -12.29 -4.51
CA LYS A 128 2.94 -13.33 -5.53
C LYS A 128 1.58 -13.29 -6.22
N GLU A 129 0.51 -13.07 -5.46
CA GLU A 129 -0.88 -13.05 -5.91
C GLU A 129 -1.15 -11.86 -6.84
N ARG A 130 -0.44 -10.74 -6.66
CA ARG A 130 -0.64 -9.51 -7.46
C ARG A 130 0.11 -9.53 -8.78
N LYS A 131 1.07 -10.45 -8.94
CA LYS A 131 2.03 -10.44 -10.04
C LYS A 131 1.36 -10.48 -11.42
N ALA A 132 0.44 -11.41 -11.64
CA ALA A 132 -0.23 -11.57 -12.93
C ALA A 132 -1.03 -10.30 -13.31
N CYS A 133 -1.74 -9.70 -12.35
CA CYS A 133 -2.46 -8.45 -12.54
C CYS A 133 -1.51 -7.29 -12.86
N LEU A 134 -0.43 -7.12 -12.09
CA LEU A 134 0.55 -6.07 -12.33
C LEU A 134 1.28 -6.22 -13.67
N GLU A 135 1.61 -7.44 -14.09
CA GLU A 135 2.21 -7.71 -15.40
C GLU A 135 1.23 -7.36 -16.52
N GLY A 136 -0.04 -7.77 -16.42
CA GLY A 136 -1.07 -7.41 -17.40
C GLY A 136 -1.29 -5.90 -17.51
N LEU A 137 -1.38 -5.20 -16.37
CA LEU A 137 -1.48 -3.74 -16.34
C LEU A 137 -0.24 -3.05 -16.95
N TYR A 138 0.96 -3.57 -16.70
CA TYR A 138 2.19 -3.01 -17.26
C TYR A 138 2.27 -3.15 -18.79
N GLU A 139 1.89 -4.30 -19.32
CA GLU A 139 1.94 -4.58 -20.75
C GLU A 139 0.75 -4.00 -21.53
N ASN A 140 -0.18 -3.31 -20.86
CA ASN A 140 -1.48 -2.89 -21.40
C ASN A 140 -2.30 -4.06 -21.98
N GLU A 141 -2.16 -5.24 -21.39
CA GLU A 141 -2.94 -6.44 -21.73
C GLU A 141 -4.23 -6.48 -20.92
N THR A 142 -5.25 -7.17 -21.44
CA THR A 142 -6.49 -7.39 -20.71
C THR A 142 -6.25 -8.39 -19.57
N TYR A 143 -6.42 -7.93 -18.33
CA TYR A 143 -6.50 -8.83 -17.17
C TYR A 143 -7.96 -9.27 -16.97
N ASP A 144 -8.18 -10.57 -16.83
CA ASP A 144 -9.51 -11.13 -16.57
C ASP A 144 -9.92 -10.88 -15.11
N ILE A 145 -10.47 -9.68 -14.90
CA ILE A 145 -10.94 -9.23 -13.60
C ILE A 145 -12.26 -9.89 -13.19
N GLU A 146 -13.05 -10.39 -14.15
CA GLU A 146 -14.39 -10.95 -13.89
C GLU A 146 -14.29 -12.29 -13.16
N ASN A 147 -13.24 -13.06 -13.41
CA ASN A 147 -12.97 -14.34 -12.75
C ASN A 147 -12.02 -14.23 -11.54
N GLU A 148 -11.54 -13.03 -11.21
CA GLU A 148 -10.68 -12.81 -10.05
C GLU A 148 -11.49 -12.91 -8.75
N LYS A 149 -10.94 -13.61 -7.75
CA LYS A 149 -11.57 -13.80 -6.42
C LYS A 149 -10.82 -13.10 -5.30
N ASN A 150 -9.55 -12.74 -5.52
CA ASN A 150 -8.76 -12.07 -4.51
C ASN A 150 -9.14 -10.58 -4.44
N GLU A 151 -9.78 -10.16 -3.34
CA GLU A 151 -10.19 -8.76 -3.09
C GLU A 151 -9.01 -7.77 -3.24
N SER A 152 -7.81 -8.15 -2.82
CA SER A 152 -6.60 -7.32 -2.96
C SER A 152 -6.29 -7.02 -4.42
N VAL A 153 -6.39 -8.03 -5.29
CA VAL A 153 -6.10 -7.91 -6.72
C VAL A 153 -7.20 -7.13 -7.41
N ILE A 154 -8.46 -7.38 -7.05
CA ILE A 154 -9.62 -6.63 -7.56
C ILE A 154 -9.48 -5.14 -7.22
N ASN A 155 -9.18 -4.83 -5.97
CA ASN A 155 -8.95 -3.46 -5.53
C ASN A 155 -7.80 -2.82 -6.29
N LEU A 156 -6.67 -3.52 -6.44
CA LEU A 156 -5.49 -3.02 -7.14
C LEU A 156 -5.81 -2.66 -8.59
N TYR A 157 -6.47 -3.56 -9.33
CA TYR A 157 -6.90 -3.32 -10.70
C TYR A 157 -7.84 -2.11 -10.79
N ASN A 158 -8.88 -2.06 -9.94
CA ASN A 158 -9.84 -0.96 -9.93
C ASN A 158 -9.18 0.38 -9.58
N ARG A 159 -8.18 0.39 -8.71
CA ARG A 159 -7.40 1.59 -8.38
C ARG A 159 -6.55 2.08 -9.54
N TYR A 160 -6.00 1.17 -10.36
CA TYR A 160 -5.35 1.56 -11.62
C TYR A 160 -6.36 2.21 -12.58
N LYS A 161 -7.56 1.62 -12.73
CA LYS A 161 -8.64 2.21 -13.55
C LYS A 161 -9.13 3.56 -13.04
N ASP A 162 -9.18 3.73 -11.71
CA ASP A 162 -9.49 5.03 -11.10
C ASP A 162 -8.43 6.08 -11.50
N ILE A 163 -7.14 5.75 -11.45
CA ILE A 163 -6.05 6.63 -11.92
C ILE A 163 -6.26 7.00 -13.40
N GLU A 164 -6.49 6.03 -14.29
CA GLU A 164 -6.72 6.29 -15.71
C GLU A 164 -7.85 7.30 -15.96
N LYS A 165 -8.92 7.19 -15.16
CA LYS A 165 -10.12 8.02 -15.25
C LYS A 165 -9.90 9.44 -14.72
N ILE A 166 -9.19 9.60 -13.60
CA ILE A 166 -9.08 10.89 -12.91
C ILE A 166 -7.84 11.69 -13.29
N PHE A 167 -6.82 11.07 -13.90
CA PHE A 167 -5.59 11.76 -14.24
C PHE A 167 -5.88 12.90 -15.24
N PRO A 168 -5.44 14.15 -14.95
CA PRO A 168 -5.82 15.32 -15.74
C PRO A 168 -5.39 15.21 -17.19
N GLN A 169 -6.25 15.64 -18.12
CA GLN A 169 -5.95 15.62 -19.56
C GLN A 169 -4.84 16.60 -19.93
N GLU A 170 -4.76 17.74 -19.25
CA GLU A 170 -3.74 18.78 -19.45
C GLU A 170 -2.32 18.23 -19.23
N LEU A 171 -2.16 17.35 -18.23
CA LEU A 171 -0.88 16.68 -17.95
C LEU A 171 -0.53 15.57 -18.95
N LYS A 172 -1.43 15.16 -19.85
CA LYS A 172 -1.16 14.11 -20.87
C LYS A 172 -0.50 14.67 -22.13
N SER A 173 0.13 15.83 -22.02
CA SER A 173 0.79 16.57 -23.09
C SER A 173 2.30 16.67 -22.82
N ASP A 174 2.97 17.68 -23.39
CA ASP A 174 4.39 17.96 -23.16
C ASP A 174 4.71 18.32 -21.69
N ILE A 175 3.70 18.49 -20.84
CA ILE A 175 3.84 18.67 -19.38
C ILE A 175 4.16 17.34 -18.67
N LEU A 176 3.82 16.18 -19.27
CA LEU A 176 3.97 14.88 -18.61
C LEU A 176 5.40 14.60 -18.11
N PRO A 177 6.47 14.82 -18.90
CA PRO A 177 7.84 14.59 -18.44
C PRO A 177 8.20 15.42 -17.20
N LEU A 178 7.74 16.67 -17.14
CA LEU A 178 7.98 17.58 -16.03
C LEU A 178 7.29 17.07 -14.76
N PHE A 179 6.04 16.60 -14.90
CA PHE A 179 5.31 15.99 -13.79
C PHE A 179 6.01 14.71 -13.29
N ILE A 180 6.49 13.85 -14.21
CA ILE A 180 7.19 12.62 -13.83
C ILE A 180 8.49 12.92 -13.10
N GLU A 181 9.31 13.86 -13.59
CA GLU A 181 10.56 14.26 -12.91
C GLU A 181 10.30 14.89 -11.55
N TRP A 182 9.32 15.80 -11.47
CA TRP A 182 8.90 16.36 -10.19
C TRP A 182 8.45 15.25 -9.22
N LEU A 183 7.65 14.29 -9.70
CA LEU A 183 7.19 13.17 -8.87
C LEU A 183 8.37 12.37 -8.30
N ILE A 184 9.35 12.02 -9.12
CA ILE A 184 10.43 11.11 -8.67
C ILE A 184 11.50 11.81 -7.84
N TYR A 185 11.75 13.11 -8.05
CA TYR A 185 12.83 13.86 -7.38
C TYR A 185 12.35 14.90 -6.35
N LYS A 186 11.10 15.35 -6.40
CA LYS A 186 10.57 16.39 -5.48
C LYS A 186 9.56 15.85 -4.48
N VAL A 187 9.01 14.65 -4.70
CA VAL A 187 8.14 14.01 -3.71
C VAL A 187 8.96 13.14 -2.77
N THR A 188 8.82 13.42 -1.47
CA THR A 188 9.61 12.81 -0.40
C THR A 188 8.76 12.09 0.62
N LEU A 189 9.34 11.04 1.21
CA LEU A 189 8.81 10.29 2.34
C LEU A 189 9.82 10.33 3.48
N ILE A 190 9.37 10.11 4.72
CA ILE A 190 10.29 9.84 5.83
C ILE A 190 10.43 8.33 5.98
N LYS A 191 11.61 7.80 5.65
CA LYS A 191 11.99 6.40 5.92
C LYS A 191 12.37 6.25 7.39
N ILE A 192 11.52 5.55 8.13
CA ILE A 192 11.77 5.15 9.52
C ILE A 192 12.24 3.70 9.52
N THR A 193 13.44 3.44 10.03
CA THR A 193 13.96 2.08 10.16
C THR A 193 13.91 1.63 11.61
N THR A 194 13.36 0.43 11.81
CA THR A 194 13.30 -0.24 13.11
C THR A 194 14.29 -1.40 13.13
N THR A 195 14.95 -1.59 14.27
CA THR A 195 16.00 -2.62 14.45
C THR A 195 15.50 -3.86 15.17
N THR A 196 14.32 -3.80 15.76
CA THR A 196 13.70 -4.92 16.48
C THR A 196 12.23 -5.04 16.08
N GLU A 197 11.72 -6.27 16.06
CA GLU A 197 10.31 -6.57 15.80
C GLU A 197 9.38 -5.92 16.86
N GLN A 198 9.86 -5.79 18.10
CA GLN A 198 9.12 -5.11 19.16
C GLN A 198 8.98 -3.60 18.91
N ASP A 199 10.04 -2.93 18.44
CA ASP A 199 9.98 -1.53 18.07
C ASP A 199 9.09 -1.35 16.82
N ALA A 200 9.22 -2.24 15.82
CA ALA A 200 8.35 -2.30 14.65
C ALA A 200 6.87 -2.36 15.02
N HIS A 201 6.49 -3.33 15.86
CA HIS A 201 5.12 -3.49 16.34
C HIS A 201 4.63 -2.26 17.12
N THR A 202 5.48 -1.68 17.98
CA THR A 202 5.09 -0.50 18.76
C THR A 202 4.84 0.71 17.85
N VAL A 203 5.75 1.00 16.91
CA VAL A 203 5.57 2.10 15.97
C VAL A 203 4.35 1.85 15.08
N PHE A 204 4.14 0.61 14.62
CA PHE A 204 2.96 0.21 13.87
C PHE A 204 1.66 0.54 14.61
N VAL A 205 1.48 0.04 15.84
CA VAL A 205 0.26 0.31 16.63
C VAL A 205 0.05 1.81 16.85
N THR A 206 1.12 2.54 17.12
CA THR A 206 1.04 3.99 17.41
C THR A 206 0.71 4.82 16.16
N MET A 207 1.15 4.39 14.97
CA MET A 207 0.92 5.10 13.71
C MET A 207 -0.37 4.67 13.00
N ASN A 208 -0.77 3.41 13.12
CA ASN A 208 -1.99 2.87 12.55
C ASN A 208 -3.25 3.64 13.01
N ASP A 209 -3.20 4.21 14.22
CA ASP A 209 -4.23 5.10 14.76
C ASP A 209 -4.51 6.37 13.91
N ARG A 210 -3.64 6.74 12.97
CA ARG A 210 -3.78 7.97 12.16
C ARG A 210 -4.09 7.73 10.68
N GLY A 211 -4.01 6.48 10.20
CA GLY A 211 -4.26 6.10 8.80
C GLY A 211 -5.56 5.29 8.62
N LEU A 212 -5.59 4.44 7.58
CA LEU A 212 -6.63 3.40 7.46
C LEU A 212 -6.40 2.34 8.55
N ARG A 213 -7.15 2.48 9.64
CA ARG A 213 -6.99 1.64 10.84
C ARG A 213 -7.17 0.17 10.51
N LEU A 214 -6.34 -0.68 11.12
CA LEU A 214 -6.61 -2.11 11.18
C LEU A 214 -7.89 -2.35 11.98
N THR A 215 -8.69 -3.29 11.53
CA THR A 215 -9.80 -3.80 12.33
C THR A 215 -9.26 -4.69 13.46
N PRO A 216 -10.00 -4.86 14.58
CA PRO A 216 -9.61 -5.80 15.63
C PRO A 216 -9.41 -7.24 15.13
N SER A 217 -10.18 -7.65 14.11
CA SER A 217 -10.02 -8.95 13.45
C SER A 217 -8.70 -9.04 12.67
N GLU A 218 -8.31 -7.99 11.94
CA GLU A 218 -7.01 -7.92 11.26
C GLU A 218 -5.83 -7.96 12.26
N MET A 219 -5.94 -7.26 13.40
CA MET A 219 -4.92 -7.32 14.45
C MET A 219 -4.79 -8.73 15.06
N LEU A 220 -5.94 -9.37 15.35
CA LEU A 220 -5.97 -10.73 15.89
C LEU A 220 -5.35 -11.73 14.91
N LYS A 221 -5.67 -11.61 13.61
CA LYS A 221 -5.05 -12.40 12.55
C LYS A 221 -3.53 -12.29 12.61
N GLY A 222 -3.01 -11.06 12.63
CA GLY A 222 -1.58 -10.81 12.64
C GLY A 222 -0.88 -11.49 13.82
N TYR A 223 -1.46 -11.37 15.02
CA TYR A 223 -0.97 -12.04 16.23
C TYR A 223 -1.00 -13.57 16.11
N LEU A 224 -2.11 -14.16 15.64
CA LEU A 224 -2.21 -15.61 15.53
C LEU A 224 -1.23 -16.18 14.50
N LEU A 225 -1.03 -15.49 13.38
CA LEU A 225 -0.06 -15.91 12.36
C LEU A 225 1.38 -15.73 12.85
N SER A 226 1.66 -14.76 13.74
CA SER A 226 3.02 -14.57 14.26
C SER A 226 3.48 -15.66 15.21
N GLU A 227 2.55 -16.33 15.87
CA GLU A 227 2.86 -17.48 16.74
C GLU A 227 3.15 -18.77 15.95
N ILE A 228 2.95 -18.79 14.63
CA ILE A 228 3.21 -19.96 13.79
C ILE A 228 4.61 -19.85 13.18
N SER A 229 5.54 -20.69 13.66
CA SER A 229 6.94 -20.68 13.19
C SER A 229 7.15 -21.29 11.81
N ASP A 230 6.31 -22.25 11.41
CA ASP A 230 6.40 -22.96 10.14
C ASP A 230 5.70 -22.19 9.01
N ASP A 231 6.41 -21.89 7.94
CA ASP A 231 5.92 -21.09 6.81
C ASP A 231 4.75 -21.76 6.08
N GLU A 232 4.79 -23.08 5.89
CA GLU A 232 3.77 -23.81 5.15
C GLU A 232 2.44 -23.80 5.94
N THR A 233 2.51 -24.16 7.22
CA THR A 233 1.37 -24.12 8.15
C THR A 233 0.79 -22.72 8.26
N ARG A 234 1.65 -21.70 8.34
CA ARG A 234 1.24 -20.30 8.43
C ARG A 234 0.50 -19.84 7.17
N ASN A 235 0.96 -20.24 5.98
CA ASN A 235 0.27 -19.93 4.73
C ASN A 235 -1.10 -20.63 4.63
N ILE A 236 -1.20 -21.87 5.09
CA ILE A 236 -2.48 -22.60 5.17
C ILE A 236 -3.44 -21.88 6.12
N ALA A 237 -2.97 -21.49 7.31
CA ALA A 237 -3.77 -20.76 8.28
C ALA A 237 -4.22 -19.39 7.75
N ASN A 238 -3.33 -18.66 7.07
CA ASN A 238 -3.64 -17.38 6.44
C ASN A 238 -4.75 -17.52 5.39
N LYS A 239 -4.65 -18.55 4.53
CA LYS A 239 -5.65 -18.83 3.50
C LYS A 239 -7.01 -19.19 4.13
N LEU A 240 -7.03 -20.07 5.12
CA LEU A 240 -8.25 -20.44 5.84
C LEU A 240 -8.90 -19.22 6.49
N TRP A 241 -8.09 -18.35 7.10
CA TRP A 241 -8.58 -17.09 7.67
C TRP A 241 -9.24 -16.23 6.59
N GLN A 242 -8.59 -16.03 5.44
CA GLN A 242 -9.14 -15.23 4.35
C GLN A 242 -10.48 -15.78 3.84
N GLU A 243 -10.56 -17.08 3.58
CA GLU A 243 -11.79 -17.76 3.15
C GLU A 243 -12.91 -17.56 4.18
N THR A 244 -12.61 -17.77 5.47
CA THR A 244 -13.59 -17.58 6.56
C THR A 244 -14.09 -16.12 6.64
N ILE A 245 -13.19 -15.14 6.50
CA ILE A 245 -13.58 -13.73 6.56
C ILE A 245 -14.44 -13.34 5.36
N LEU A 246 -14.16 -13.89 4.17
CA LEU A 246 -14.98 -13.66 2.98
C LEU A 246 -16.40 -14.19 3.20
N GLU A 247 -16.55 -15.42 3.71
CA GLU A 247 -17.86 -16.00 4.04
C GLU A 247 -18.64 -15.14 5.05
N LEU A 248 -17.97 -14.62 6.08
CA LEU A 248 -18.61 -13.74 7.06
C LEU A 248 -19.06 -12.40 6.45
N LYS A 249 -18.25 -11.81 5.58
CA LYS A 249 -18.58 -10.55 4.88
C LYS A 249 -19.72 -10.69 3.90
N GLU A 250 -19.93 -11.88 3.31
CA GLU A 250 -21.09 -12.16 2.46
C GLU A 250 -22.41 -12.12 3.24
N ILE A 251 -22.38 -12.49 4.53
CA ILE A 251 -23.55 -12.46 5.41
C ILE A 251 -23.84 -11.04 5.88
N GLU A 252 -22.82 -10.37 6.43
CA GLU A 252 -22.93 -9.01 6.93
C GLU A 252 -21.66 -8.23 6.60
N LYS A 253 -21.83 -7.13 5.87
CA LYS A 253 -20.71 -6.24 5.51
C LYS A 253 -20.06 -5.70 6.78
N ASP A 254 -18.75 -5.92 6.90
CA ASP A 254 -17.92 -5.52 8.06
C ASP A 254 -18.32 -6.23 9.38
N GLY A 255 -19.10 -7.32 9.32
CA GLY A 255 -19.58 -8.08 10.48
C GLY A 255 -18.58 -9.04 11.11
N GLU A 256 -17.42 -9.27 10.49
CA GLU A 256 -16.46 -10.28 10.93
C GLU A 256 -15.85 -9.97 12.31
N ALA A 257 -15.63 -8.69 12.60
CA ALA A 257 -15.08 -8.26 13.88
C ALA A 257 -16.06 -8.51 15.02
N ASP A 258 -17.35 -8.24 14.79
CA ASP A 258 -18.38 -8.53 15.78
C ASP A 258 -18.63 -10.04 15.89
N PHE A 259 -18.63 -10.80 14.80
CA PHE A 259 -18.72 -12.26 14.85
C PHE A 259 -17.63 -12.86 15.76
N ILE A 260 -16.36 -12.55 15.49
CA ILE A 260 -15.22 -13.07 16.27
C ILE A 260 -15.37 -12.68 17.75
N LYS A 261 -15.73 -11.42 18.02
CA LYS A 261 -15.94 -10.93 19.38
C LYS A 261 -17.07 -11.66 20.09
N HIS A 262 -18.21 -11.89 19.44
CA HIS A 262 -19.33 -12.64 20.03
C HIS A 262 -18.98 -14.11 20.23
N TRP A 263 -18.24 -14.73 19.30
CA TRP A 263 -17.77 -16.11 19.42
C TRP A 263 -16.79 -16.27 20.59
N ILE A 264 -15.76 -15.43 20.71
CA ILE A 264 -14.83 -15.47 21.86
C ILE A 264 -15.60 -15.29 23.17
N ARG A 265 -16.58 -14.38 23.20
CA ARG A 265 -17.43 -14.20 24.38
C ARG A 265 -18.29 -15.43 24.68
N SER A 266 -18.83 -16.12 23.68
CA SER A 266 -19.63 -17.32 23.92
C SER A 266 -18.80 -18.48 24.46
N GLN A 267 -17.51 -18.57 24.08
CA GLN A 267 -16.61 -19.62 24.55
C GLN A 267 -16.02 -19.35 25.93
N TYR A 268 -15.70 -18.08 26.23
CA TYR A 268 -14.84 -17.74 27.37
C TYR A 268 -15.43 -16.72 28.35
N ALA A 269 -16.61 -16.14 28.10
CA ALA A 269 -17.20 -15.18 29.03
C ALA A 269 -18.05 -15.88 30.10
N ASP A 270 -17.65 -15.76 31.37
CA ASP A 270 -18.40 -16.29 32.52
C ASP A 270 -19.65 -15.44 32.88
N SER A 271 -19.80 -14.23 32.33
CA SER A 271 -20.98 -13.38 32.61
C SER A 271 -21.40 -12.50 31.43
N ILE A 272 -22.72 -12.36 31.26
CA ILE A 272 -23.36 -11.36 30.39
C ILE A 272 -23.60 -10.12 31.25
N ARG A 273 -22.75 -9.09 31.14
CA ARG A 273 -23.04 -7.82 31.80
C ARG A 273 -24.10 -7.03 31.01
N GLU A 274 -25.26 -6.81 31.63
CA GLU A 274 -26.20 -5.77 31.23
C GLU A 274 -25.51 -4.40 31.27
N GLY A 275 -25.77 -3.60 30.24
CA GLY A 275 -24.95 -2.45 29.87
C GLY A 275 -24.76 -1.42 30.98
N LYS A 276 -23.49 -1.12 31.29
CA LYS A 276 -23.02 0.22 31.67
C LYS A 276 -21.52 0.36 31.39
N LYS A 277 -21.18 1.55 30.87
CA LYS A 277 -19.90 2.03 30.32
C LYS A 277 -18.63 1.43 30.97
N VAL A 278 -17.77 0.89 30.09
CA VAL A 278 -16.29 0.78 30.14
C VAL A 278 -15.65 0.58 31.52
N GLN A 279 -15.14 -0.63 31.79
CA GLN A 279 -13.74 -0.84 32.21
C GLN A 279 -13.36 -2.34 32.28
N LYS A 280 -12.27 -2.65 31.55
CA LYS A 280 -11.36 -3.81 31.55
C LYS A 280 -11.97 -5.23 31.62
N ILE A 281 -11.85 -5.95 30.49
CA ILE A 281 -11.96 -7.42 30.40
C ILE A 281 -10.75 -8.03 31.13
N ARG A 282 -11.00 -9.00 32.03
CA ARG A 282 -9.94 -9.74 32.74
C ARG A 282 -10.00 -11.19 32.29
N ILE A 283 -9.01 -11.61 31.50
CA ILE A 283 -8.79 -13.01 31.13
C ILE A 283 -7.75 -13.56 32.11
N MET A 284 -8.05 -14.65 32.82
CA MET A 284 -7.03 -15.35 33.62
C MET A 284 -6.37 -16.45 32.78
N LYS A 285 -5.08 -16.67 33.06
CA LYS A 285 -4.18 -17.65 32.44
C LYS A 285 -4.70 -19.08 32.53
#